data_AF-A0A7Y7NES7-F1
#
_entry.id   AF-A0A7Y7NES7-F1
#
_cell.length_a   1.000
_cell.length_b   1.000
_cell.length_c   1.000
_cell.angle_alpha   90.00
_cell.angle_beta   90.00
_cell.angle_gamma   90.00
#
_symmetry.space_group_name_H-M   'P 1'
#
loop_
_entity.id
_entity.type
_entity.pdbx_description
1 polymer ?
#
loop_
_entity_poly.entity_id
_entity_poly.type
_entity_poly.pdbx_seq_one_letter_code
_entity_poly.pdbx_strand_id
1 'polypeptide(L)'
;MEAEMKELQILKGVGEVLSRRLVEAGYDTFAKIVAAGEDGLKKIQGVNPRLVGSIISQAVEFAGEMSEKTHKSKSEKIGELKQRVVNLRCQVQQVAFNVRDRFMDHVVGKNGKKVEHELVKMISALEMVEGKLDTRMKKAGKGLTEAEKRLGDLSTTGLKNVGKKLKKARKSLENVYA
;
A
#
# COMPACT_ATOMS: atom_id res chain seq x y z
N MET A 1 13.14 -4.12 15.53
CA MET A 1 13.64 -4.74 16.77
C MET A 1 12.60 -5.58 17.50
N GLU A 2 11.57 -5.04 18.17
CA GLU A 2 10.58 -5.90 18.89
C GLU A 2 9.77 -6.84 17.98
N ALA A 3 9.41 -6.40 16.78
CA ALA A 3 8.68 -7.22 15.83
C ALA A 3 9.52 -8.43 15.36
N GLU A 4 10.79 -8.21 15.03
CA GLU A 4 11.72 -9.26 14.59
C GLU A 4 11.95 -10.29 15.70
N MET A 5 12.11 -9.84 16.96
CA MET A 5 12.27 -10.75 18.10
C MET A 5 11.02 -11.64 18.31
N LYS A 6 9.82 -11.07 18.18
CA LYS A 6 8.57 -11.83 18.28
C LYS A 6 8.38 -12.83 17.14
N GLU A 7 8.80 -12.48 15.93
CA GLU A 7 8.77 -13.40 14.78
C GLU A 7 9.70 -14.59 15.02
N LEU A 8 10.92 -14.36 15.50
CA LEU A 8 11.87 -15.43 15.81
C LEU A 8 11.41 -16.36 16.94
N GLN A 9 10.63 -15.86 17.90
CA GLN A 9 10.06 -16.65 19.01
C GLN A 9 9.01 -17.68 18.58
N ILE A 10 8.51 -17.60 17.34
CA ILE A 10 7.57 -18.60 16.81
C ILE A 10 8.27 -19.95 16.59
N LEU A 11 9.60 -19.96 16.42
CA LEU A 11 10.39 -21.17 16.24
C LEU A 11 10.48 -21.97 17.54
N LYS A 12 10.18 -23.27 17.46
CA LYS A 12 10.25 -24.15 18.62
C LYS A 12 11.71 -24.32 19.05
N GLY A 13 12.03 -23.87 20.26
CA GLY A 13 13.40 -23.87 20.80
C GLY A 13 14.09 -22.50 20.74
N VAL A 14 13.46 -21.47 20.17
CA VAL A 14 13.94 -20.09 20.21
C VAL A 14 13.11 -19.29 21.23
N GLY A 15 13.67 -19.08 22.42
CA GLY A 15 13.05 -18.24 23.46
C GLY A 15 13.38 -16.76 23.30
N GLU A 16 12.88 -15.93 24.22
CA GLU A 16 13.11 -14.48 24.24
C GLU A 16 14.61 -14.11 24.31
N VAL A 17 15.38 -14.84 25.11
CA VAL A 17 16.83 -14.61 25.24
C VAL A 17 17.57 -14.98 23.94
N LEU A 18 17.14 -16.05 23.27
CA LEU A 18 17.81 -16.60 22.10
C LEU A 18 17.46 -15.80 20.84
N SER A 19 16.21 -15.35 20.72
CA SER A 19 15.78 -14.38 19.70
C SER A 19 16.56 -13.07 19.80
N ARG A 20 16.77 -12.53 21.01
CA ARG A 20 17.60 -11.33 21.19
C ARG A 20 19.04 -11.54 20.69
N ARG A 21 19.67 -12.65 21.07
CA ARG A 21 21.03 -13.00 20.63
C ARG A 21 21.13 -13.23 19.11
N LEU A 22 20.11 -13.81 18.49
CA LEU A 22 20.03 -13.96 17.04
C LEU A 22 20.00 -12.60 16.34
N VAL A 23 19.19 -11.65 16.83
CA VAL A 23 19.16 -10.29 16.30
C VAL A 23 20.49 -9.57 16.53
N GLU A 24 21.10 -9.70 17.71
CA GLU A 24 22.43 -9.14 18.00
C GLU A 24 23.54 -9.71 17.10
N ALA A 25 23.44 -10.98 16.73
CA ALA A 25 24.32 -11.63 15.76
C ALA A 25 24.00 -11.28 14.29
N GLY A 26 23.00 -10.43 14.04
CA GLY A 26 22.61 -9.98 12.70
C GLY A 26 21.62 -10.90 11.97
N TYR A 27 21.12 -11.94 12.64
CA TYR A 27 20.11 -12.87 12.13
C TYR A 27 18.69 -12.40 12.50
N ASP A 28 18.32 -11.23 11.97
CA ASP A 28 17.01 -10.60 12.21
C ASP A 28 15.83 -11.27 11.48
N THR A 29 16.08 -12.22 10.58
CA THR A 29 15.07 -12.80 9.69
C THR A 29 15.31 -14.29 9.47
N PHE A 30 14.22 -15.06 9.25
CA PHE A 30 14.29 -16.49 8.96
C PHE A 30 15.22 -16.81 7.77
N ALA A 31 15.23 -15.97 6.73
CA ALA A 31 16.11 -16.15 5.58
C ALA A 31 17.59 -16.06 5.95
N LYS A 32 17.96 -15.15 6.86
CA LYS A 32 19.34 -15.04 7.36
C LYS A 32 19.73 -16.21 8.25
N ILE A 33 18.78 -16.76 9.01
CA ILE A 33 18.99 -17.98 9.81
C ILE A 33 19.25 -19.18 8.90
N VAL A 34 18.46 -19.33 7.84
CA VAL A 34 18.67 -20.40 6.84
C VAL A 34 20.02 -20.22 6.14
N ALA A 35 20.38 -19.00 5.76
CA ALA A 35 21.67 -18.70 5.12
C ALA A 35 22.87 -18.93 6.04
N ALA A 36 22.71 -18.73 7.35
CA ALA A 36 23.73 -19.01 8.35
C ALA A 36 24.03 -20.51 8.48
N GLY A 37 23.05 -21.36 8.15
CA GLY A 37 23.14 -22.81 8.26
C GLY A 37 23.44 -23.29 9.68
N GLU A 38 23.77 -24.57 9.81
CA GLU A 38 24.05 -25.16 11.13
C GLU A 38 25.29 -24.55 11.79
N ASP A 39 26.31 -24.23 11.00
CA ASP A 39 27.59 -23.73 11.51
C ASP A 39 27.50 -22.29 12.04
N GLY A 40 26.59 -21.48 11.50
CA GLY A 40 26.30 -20.14 12.01
C GLY A 40 25.51 -20.18 13.33
N LEU A 41 24.51 -21.05 13.41
CA LEU A 41 23.67 -21.21 14.61
C LEU A 41 24.43 -21.86 15.78
N LYS A 42 25.33 -22.82 15.51
CA LYS A 42 26.17 -23.45 16.54
C LYS A 42 27.15 -22.49 17.21
N LYS A 43 27.51 -21.37 16.54
CA LYS A 43 28.38 -20.32 17.10
C LYS A 43 27.65 -19.40 18.09
N ILE A 44 26.32 -19.41 18.11
CA ILE A 44 25.53 -18.55 18.99
C ILE A 44 25.43 -19.18 20.37
N GLN A 45 25.81 -18.41 21.38
CA GLN A 45 25.82 -18.88 22.76
C GLN A 45 24.40 -19.22 23.23
N GLY A 46 24.18 -20.44 23.70
CA GLY A 46 22.91 -20.92 24.25
C GLY A 46 22.01 -21.67 23.26
N VAL A 47 22.45 -21.87 22.02
CA VAL A 47 21.75 -22.74 21.06
C VAL A 47 22.02 -24.21 21.38
N ASN A 48 20.96 -25.01 21.50
CA ASN A 48 21.10 -26.45 21.67
C ASN A 48 21.45 -27.10 20.32
N PRO A 49 22.63 -27.74 20.16
CA PRO A 49 23.08 -28.30 18.89
C PRO A 49 22.10 -29.32 18.28
N ARG A 50 21.33 -30.03 19.12
CA ARG A 50 20.33 -31.02 18.67
C ARG A 50 19.10 -30.39 18.04
N LEU A 51 18.78 -29.15 18.42
CA LEU A 51 17.61 -28.43 17.92
C LEU A 51 17.93 -27.59 16.67
N VAL A 52 19.22 -27.37 16.36
CA VAL A 52 19.65 -26.55 15.22
C VAL A 52 19.03 -27.01 13.90
N GLY A 53 19.07 -28.31 13.60
CA GLY A 53 18.47 -28.86 12.38
C GLY A 53 16.95 -28.59 12.32
N SER A 54 16.24 -28.80 13.43
CA SER A 54 14.80 -28.53 13.49
C SER A 54 14.46 -27.04 13.36
N ILE A 55 15.28 -26.16 13.95
CA ILE A 55 15.12 -24.71 13.86
C ILE A 55 15.34 -24.24 12.42
N ILE A 56 16.32 -24.79 11.70
CA ILE A 56 16.57 -24.44 10.29
C ILE A 56 15.42 -24.94 9.43
N SER A 57 14.97 -26.19 9.59
CA SER A 57 13.83 -26.71 8.83
C SER A 57 12.57 -25.87 9.05
N GLN A 58 12.27 -25.49 10.30
CA GLN A 58 11.17 -24.57 10.59
C GLN A 58 11.42 -23.19 9.99
N ALA A 59 12.63 -22.64 10.08
CA ALA A 59 12.95 -21.36 9.47
C ALA A 59 12.81 -21.39 7.94
N VAL A 60 13.08 -22.51 7.27
CA VAL A 60 12.81 -22.69 5.83
C VAL A 60 11.31 -22.65 5.54
N GLU A 61 10.51 -23.42 6.28
CA GLU A 61 9.04 -23.43 6.15
C GLU A 61 8.46 -22.03 6.40
N PHE A 62 8.85 -21.39 7.50
CA PHE A 62 8.38 -20.04 7.83
C PHE A 62 8.93 -18.97 6.89
N ALA A 63 10.15 -19.11 6.35
CA ALA A 63 10.65 -18.18 5.33
C ALA A 63 9.84 -18.30 4.04
N GLY A 64 9.47 -19.52 3.64
CA GLY A 64 8.57 -19.78 2.51
C GLY A 64 7.18 -19.20 2.76
N GLU A 65 6.56 -19.53 3.88
CA GLU A 65 5.22 -19.06 4.24
C GLU A 65 5.16 -17.55 4.51
N MET A 66 6.17 -16.95 5.12
CA MET A 66 6.22 -15.50 5.34
C MET A 66 6.47 -14.77 4.04
N SER A 67 7.29 -15.32 3.14
CA SER A 67 7.45 -14.78 1.79
C SER A 67 6.13 -14.83 1.04
N GLU A 68 5.44 -15.98 1.04
CA GLU A 68 4.14 -16.12 0.37
C GLU A 68 3.05 -15.26 1.01
N LYS A 69 2.89 -15.25 2.33
CA LYS A 69 1.88 -14.42 3.03
C LYS A 69 2.18 -12.93 2.85
N THR A 70 3.44 -12.52 2.86
CA THR A 70 3.83 -11.12 2.64
C THR A 70 3.67 -10.70 1.17
N HIS A 71 4.00 -11.58 0.22
CA HIS A 71 3.83 -11.30 -1.21
C HIS A 71 2.35 -11.33 -1.61
N LYS A 72 1.59 -12.29 -1.08
CA LYS A 72 0.15 -12.41 -1.29
C LYS A 72 -0.60 -11.23 -0.67
N SER A 73 -0.28 -10.84 0.57
CA SER A 73 -0.91 -9.66 1.20
C SER A 73 -0.50 -8.34 0.55
N LYS A 74 0.71 -8.21 -0.02
CA LYS A 74 1.09 -7.04 -0.83
C LYS A 74 0.34 -7.03 -2.16
N SER A 75 0.27 -8.17 -2.85
CA SER A 75 -0.43 -8.32 -4.13
C SER A 75 -1.93 -8.07 -3.98
N GLU A 76 -2.55 -8.61 -2.94
CA GLU A 76 -3.96 -8.38 -2.60
C GLU A 76 -4.21 -6.89 -2.31
N LYS A 77 -3.38 -6.24 -1.49
CA LYS A 77 -3.49 -4.80 -1.22
C LYS A 77 -3.29 -3.94 -2.47
N ILE A 78 -2.39 -4.32 -3.37
CA ILE A 78 -2.21 -3.63 -4.65
C ILE A 78 -3.44 -3.84 -5.53
N GLY A 79 -4.01 -5.04 -5.55
CA GLY A 79 -5.26 -5.35 -6.24
C GLY A 79 -6.44 -4.52 -5.74
N GLU A 80 -6.61 -4.41 -4.42
CA GLU A 80 -7.62 -3.56 -3.79
C GLU A 80 -7.43 -2.07 -4.17
N LEU A 81 -6.19 -1.58 -4.14
CA LEU A 81 -5.90 -0.20 -4.52
C LEU A 81 -6.16 0.06 -6.01
N LYS A 82 -5.85 -0.90 -6.89
CA LYS A 82 -6.21 -0.82 -8.31
C LYS A 82 -7.72 -0.75 -8.50
N GLN A 83 -8.49 -1.58 -7.79
CA GLN A 83 -9.96 -1.48 -7.81
C GLN A 83 -10.46 -0.12 -7.33
N ARG A 84 -9.87 0.45 -6.26
CA ARG A 84 -10.22 1.81 -5.81
C ARG A 84 -9.94 2.87 -6.87
N VAL A 85 -8.81 2.79 -7.58
CA VAL A 85 -8.50 3.70 -8.70
C VAL A 85 -9.56 3.61 -9.79
N VAL A 86 -9.97 2.39 -10.17
CA VAL A 86 -11.02 2.16 -11.18
C VAL A 86 -12.36 2.74 -10.72
N ASN A 87 -12.76 2.48 -9.48
CA ASN A 87 -13.99 3.03 -8.90
C ASN A 87 -13.96 4.56 -8.88
N LEU A 88 -12.83 5.15 -8.53
CA LEU A 88 -12.67 6.60 -8.48
C LEU A 88 -12.70 7.22 -9.90
N ARG A 89 -12.12 6.55 -10.91
CA ARG A 89 -12.28 6.96 -12.32
C ARG A 89 -13.75 6.96 -12.73
N CYS A 90 -14.48 5.90 -12.39
CA CYS A 90 -15.91 5.80 -12.69
C CYS A 90 -16.70 6.94 -12.03
N GLN A 91 -16.42 7.25 -10.77
CA GLN A 91 -17.04 8.39 -10.08
C GLN A 91 -16.72 9.74 -10.76
N VAL A 92 -15.46 9.96 -11.18
CA VAL A 92 -15.05 11.18 -11.90
C VAL A 92 -15.78 11.29 -13.24
N GLN A 93 -15.96 10.19 -13.97
CA GLN A 93 -16.74 10.16 -15.21
C GLN A 93 -18.23 10.40 -14.97
N GLN A 94 -18.81 9.83 -13.91
CA GLN A 94 -20.20 10.12 -13.51
C GLN A 94 -20.39 11.59 -13.14
N VAL A 95 -19.42 12.20 -12.45
CA VAL A 95 -19.42 13.65 -12.19
C VAL A 95 -19.37 14.44 -13.50
N ALA A 96 -18.58 14.02 -14.48
CA ALA A 96 -18.55 14.65 -15.80
C ALA A 96 -19.91 14.57 -16.51
N PHE A 97 -20.56 13.41 -16.47
CA PHE A 97 -21.89 13.21 -17.05
C PHE A 97 -22.94 14.08 -16.34
N ASN A 98 -22.98 14.05 -15.00
CA ASN A 98 -23.90 14.85 -14.19
C ASN A 98 -23.70 16.35 -14.39
N VAL A 99 -22.45 16.80 -14.57
CA VAL A 99 -22.15 18.20 -14.86
C VAL A 99 -22.66 18.59 -16.24
N ARG A 100 -22.48 17.73 -17.25
CA ARG A 100 -22.99 17.98 -18.60
C ARG A 100 -24.52 18.03 -18.62
N ASP A 101 -25.17 17.08 -17.95
CA ASP A 101 -26.63 16.92 -17.90
C ASP A 101 -27.32 18.05 -17.11
N ARG A 102 -26.82 18.38 -15.91
CA ARG A 102 -27.44 19.41 -15.05
C ARG A 102 -27.11 20.84 -15.44
N PHE A 103 -26.04 21.05 -16.21
CA PHE A 103 -25.56 22.38 -16.55
C PHE A 103 -25.42 22.57 -18.05
N MET A 104 -26.23 21.89 -18.87
CA MET A 104 -26.20 21.96 -20.34
C MET A 104 -26.03 23.40 -20.87
N ASP A 105 -26.75 24.37 -20.29
CA ASP A 105 -26.69 25.79 -20.68
C ASP A 105 -25.47 26.57 -20.12
N HIS A 106 -24.82 26.07 -19.07
CA HIS A 106 -23.68 26.71 -18.39
C HIS A 106 -22.32 26.03 -18.65
N VAL A 107 -22.29 24.87 -19.30
CA VAL A 107 -21.06 24.15 -19.67
C VAL A 107 -20.24 24.94 -20.69
N VAL A 108 -20.90 25.74 -21.55
CA VAL A 108 -20.25 26.62 -22.54
C VAL A 108 -19.52 27.81 -21.88
N GLY A 109 -19.82 28.10 -20.61
CA GLY A 109 -19.22 29.20 -19.84
C GLY A 109 -17.82 28.90 -19.28
N LYS A 110 -17.13 29.95 -18.83
CA LYS A 110 -15.77 29.87 -18.22
C LYS A 110 -15.67 28.86 -17.06
N ASN A 111 -16.75 28.62 -16.33
CA ASN A 111 -16.73 27.69 -15.20
C ASN A 111 -16.89 26.23 -15.68
N GLY A 112 -17.63 25.96 -16.76
CA GLY A 112 -17.75 24.63 -17.35
C GLY A 112 -16.42 24.14 -17.91
N LYS A 113 -15.76 24.97 -18.72
CA LYS A 113 -14.39 24.70 -19.21
C LYS A 113 -13.38 24.42 -18.10
N LYS A 114 -13.50 25.09 -16.95
CA LYS A 114 -12.64 24.83 -15.77
C LYS A 114 -12.91 23.45 -15.16
N VAL A 115 -14.18 23.04 -15.07
CA VAL A 115 -14.54 21.72 -14.56
C VAL A 115 -14.04 20.63 -15.50
N GLU A 116 -14.27 20.76 -16.82
CA GLU A 116 -13.74 19.82 -17.81
C GLU A 116 -12.21 19.70 -17.75
N HIS A 117 -11.50 20.83 -17.63
CA HIS A 117 -10.05 20.83 -17.50
C HIS A 117 -9.56 20.08 -16.25
N GLU A 118 -10.22 20.30 -15.10
CA GLU A 118 -9.86 19.59 -13.88
C GLU A 118 -10.25 18.10 -13.93
N LEU A 119 -11.31 17.73 -14.64
CA LEU A 119 -11.68 16.32 -14.88
C LEU A 119 -10.60 15.59 -15.69
N VAL A 120 -10.13 16.18 -16.80
CA VAL A 120 -9.05 15.61 -17.62
C VAL A 120 -7.78 15.44 -16.77
N LYS A 121 -7.40 16.47 -16.02
CA LYS A 121 -6.24 16.43 -15.13
C LYS A 121 -6.38 15.42 -14.00
N MET A 122 -7.60 15.16 -13.52
CA MET A 122 -7.87 14.15 -12.50
C MET A 122 -7.69 12.74 -13.08
N ILE A 123 -8.13 12.50 -14.31
CA ILE A 123 -7.92 11.21 -15.01
C ILE A 123 -6.42 10.95 -15.19
N SER A 124 -5.65 11.93 -15.68
CA SER A 124 -4.19 11.79 -15.81
C SER A 124 -3.49 11.59 -14.45
N ALA A 125 -3.97 12.25 -13.39
CA ALA A 125 -3.44 12.03 -12.04
C ALA A 125 -3.70 10.60 -11.56
N LEU A 126 -4.86 10.02 -11.85
CA LEU A 126 -5.20 8.63 -11.50
C LEU A 126 -4.34 7.63 -12.29
N GLU A 127 -4.07 7.88 -13.57
CA GLU A 127 -3.11 7.10 -14.37
C GLU A 127 -1.70 7.10 -13.77
N MET A 128 -1.22 8.27 -13.34
CA MET A 128 0.10 8.35 -12.70
C MET A 128 0.15 7.68 -11.32
N VAL A 129 -0.96 7.70 -10.57
CA VAL A 129 -1.07 6.96 -9.30
C VAL A 129 -1.03 5.45 -9.57
N GLU A 130 -1.79 4.97 -10.57
CA GLU A 130 -1.84 3.57 -10.97
C GLU A 130 -0.45 3.03 -11.31
N GLY A 131 0.34 3.79 -12.09
CA GLY A 131 1.72 3.43 -12.43
C GLY A 131 2.72 3.45 -11.26
N LYS A 132 2.36 4.03 -10.11
CA LYS A 132 3.21 4.10 -8.90
C LYS A 132 2.67 3.29 -7.72
N LEU A 133 1.62 2.49 -7.92
CA LEU A 133 0.99 1.69 -6.85
C LEU A 133 1.97 0.68 -6.24
N ASP A 134 2.78 0.04 -7.06
CA ASP A 134 3.75 -0.98 -6.62
C ASP A 134 4.84 -0.42 -5.71
N THR A 135 5.28 0.83 -5.96
CA THR A 135 6.40 1.46 -5.22
C THR A 135 5.93 2.37 -4.09
N ARG A 136 4.73 2.97 -4.20
CA ARG A 136 4.22 3.97 -3.24
C ARG A 136 2.87 3.59 -2.62
N MET A 137 2.60 2.30 -2.44
CA MET A 137 1.36 1.72 -1.90
C MET A 137 0.76 2.49 -0.70
N LYS A 138 1.55 2.78 0.34
CA LYS A 138 1.06 3.51 1.54
C LYS A 138 0.62 4.94 1.23
N LYS A 139 1.38 5.66 0.38
CA LYS A 139 1.04 7.02 -0.03
C LYS A 139 -0.16 7.03 -0.95
N ALA A 140 -0.23 6.09 -1.89
CA ALA A 140 -1.34 5.92 -2.81
C ALA A 140 -2.66 5.64 -2.06
N GLY A 141 -2.66 4.72 -1.09
CA GLY A 141 -3.85 4.45 -0.28
C GLY A 141 -4.36 5.70 0.46
N LYS A 142 -3.46 6.47 1.10
CA LYS A 142 -3.85 7.73 1.76
C LYS A 142 -4.38 8.77 0.77
N GLY A 143 -3.70 8.94 -0.36
CA GLY A 143 -4.10 9.89 -1.40
C GLY A 143 -5.47 9.56 -2.00
N LEU A 144 -5.73 8.28 -2.27
CA LEU A 144 -7.02 7.80 -2.79
C LEU A 144 -8.15 8.01 -1.80
N THR A 145 -7.96 7.66 -0.53
CA THR A 145 -8.99 7.90 0.50
C THR A 145 -9.32 9.38 0.67
N GLU A 146 -8.31 10.25 0.60
CA GLU A 146 -8.54 11.69 0.69
C GLU A 146 -9.25 12.25 -0.57
N ALA A 147 -8.95 11.68 -1.74
CA ALA A 147 -9.63 12.03 -2.98
C ALA A 147 -11.10 11.56 -2.98
N GLU A 148 -11.38 10.32 -2.56
CA GLU A 148 -12.72 9.75 -2.40
C GLU A 148 -13.60 10.61 -1.50
N LYS A 149 -13.11 10.99 -0.31
CA LYS A 149 -13.83 11.89 0.61
C LYS A 149 -14.22 13.21 -0.04
N ARG A 150 -13.31 13.79 -0.84
CA ARG A 150 -13.54 15.08 -1.50
C ARG A 150 -14.51 14.99 -2.68
N LEU A 151 -14.64 13.82 -3.30
CA LEU A 151 -15.54 13.56 -4.42
C LEU A 151 -16.94 13.10 -3.97
N GLY A 152 -17.07 12.44 -2.82
CA GLY A 152 -18.36 11.98 -2.28
C GLY A 152 -19.38 13.11 -2.07
N ASP A 153 -18.90 14.33 -1.79
CA ASP A 153 -19.77 15.49 -1.50
C ASP A 153 -20.18 16.31 -2.75
N LEU A 154 -20.00 15.78 -3.97
CA LEU A 154 -20.20 16.55 -5.20
C LEU A 154 -21.65 16.60 -5.71
N SER A 155 -22.52 15.67 -5.28
CA SER A 155 -23.87 15.49 -5.82
C SER A 155 -24.84 16.65 -5.58
N THR A 156 -24.52 17.58 -4.66
CA THR A 156 -25.40 18.69 -4.24
C THR A 156 -24.81 20.09 -4.46
N THR A 157 -23.61 20.23 -5.05
CA THR A 157 -22.91 21.52 -5.12
C THR A 157 -22.91 22.17 -6.52
N GLY A 158 -23.02 23.50 -6.59
CA GLY A 158 -22.96 24.26 -7.85
C GLY A 158 -21.61 24.15 -8.59
N LEU A 159 -21.61 24.42 -9.91
CA LEU A 159 -20.50 24.20 -10.85
C LEU A 159 -19.12 24.74 -10.39
N LYS A 160 -19.09 25.92 -9.77
CA LYS A 160 -17.86 26.54 -9.24
C LYS A 160 -17.26 25.74 -8.07
N ASN A 161 -18.11 25.14 -7.25
CA ASN A 161 -17.70 24.32 -6.11
C ASN A 161 -17.26 22.93 -6.57
N VAL A 162 -17.90 22.39 -7.61
CA VAL A 162 -17.46 21.15 -8.28
C VAL A 162 -16.01 21.27 -8.75
N GLY A 163 -15.68 22.33 -9.49
CA GLY A 163 -14.31 22.56 -9.96
C GLY A 163 -13.29 22.71 -8.82
N LYS A 164 -13.66 23.39 -7.72
CA LYS A 164 -12.78 23.52 -6.54
C LYS A 164 -12.53 22.19 -5.83
N LYS A 165 -13.57 21.36 -5.67
CA LYS A 165 -13.46 20.05 -5.02
C LYS A 165 -12.63 19.08 -5.88
N LEU A 166 -12.85 19.05 -7.19
CA LEU A 166 -12.02 18.29 -8.15
C LEU A 166 -10.55 18.69 -8.05
N LYS A 167 -10.24 19.99 -8.03
CA LYS A 167 -8.87 20.48 -7.87
C LYS A 167 -8.24 20.03 -6.55
N LYS A 168 -9.01 20.04 -5.45
CA LYS A 168 -8.53 19.55 -4.14
C LYS A 168 -8.30 18.04 -4.16
N ALA A 169 -9.21 17.25 -4.75
CA ALA A 169 -9.05 15.80 -4.89
C ALA A 169 -7.83 15.44 -5.74
N ARG A 170 -7.57 16.20 -6.81
CA ARG A 170 -6.36 16.08 -7.62
C ARG A 170 -5.09 16.34 -6.81
N LYS A 171 -5.04 17.42 -6.04
CA LYS A 171 -3.87 17.75 -5.21
C LYS A 171 -3.53 16.67 -4.18
N SER A 172 -4.53 15.95 -3.64
CA SER A 172 -4.26 14.80 -2.75
C SER A 172 -3.59 13.63 -3.46
N LEU A 173 -3.89 13.43 -4.75
CA LEU A 173 -3.24 12.41 -5.59
C LEU A 173 -1.86 12.86 -6.09
N GLU A 174 -1.67 14.18 -6.29
CA GLU A 174 -0.37 14.75 -6.69
C GLU A 174 0.75 14.42 -5.71
N ASN A 175 0.46 14.39 -4.40
CA ASN A 175 1.43 13.97 -3.37
C ASN A 175 1.91 12.51 -3.49
N VAL A 176 1.24 11.69 -4.30
CA VAL A 176 1.61 10.30 -4.54
C VAL A 176 2.65 10.21 -5.64
N TYR A 177 2.52 11.01 -6.71
CA TYR A 177 3.39 10.94 -7.88
C TYR A 177 4.39 12.10 -8.01
N ALA A 178 4.23 13.21 -7.30
CA ALA A 178 5.25 14.23 -7.14
C ALA A 178 6.48 13.66 -6.40
#